data_AF-A0A0N4U5N1-F1
#
_entry.id   AF-A0A0N4U5N1-F1
#
_cell.length_a   1.000
_cell.length_b   1.000
_cell.length_c   1.000
_cell.angle_alpha   90.00
_cell.angle_beta   90.00
_cell.angle_gamma   90.00
#
_symmetry.space_group_name_H-M   'P 1'
#
loop_
_entity.id
_entity.type
_entity.pdbx_description
1 polymer ?
#
loop_
_entity_poly.entity_id
_entity_poly.type
_entity_poly.pdbx_seq_one_letter_code
_entity_poly.pdbx_strand_id
1 'polypeptide(L)'
;MIAPLIFFIFADIIASNPFPLQSNLSNCDFCKDVVGELEFSLKNDMQSIEKLISDFCDLITASKPRFDPLCKSLLDKTIEELIDVLIDYVKPETICVGIKVCKRNEFFKN
;
A
#
# COMPACT_ATOMS: atom_id res chain seq x y z
N MET A 1 2.92 -9.89 18.16
CA MET A 1 3.03 -11.04 17.22
C MET A 1 2.81 -10.64 15.76
N ILE A 2 2.56 -9.36 15.44
CA ILE A 2 2.11 -8.90 14.10
C ILE A 2 3.28 -8.47 13.19
N ALA A 3 4.40 -8.05 13.78
CA ALA A 3 5.61 -7.63 13.07
C ALA A 3 6.20 -8.67 12.08
N PRO A 4 6.25 -9.99 12.37
CA PRO A 4 6.74 -10.96 11.39
C PRO A 4 5.81 -11.10 10.19
N LEU A 5 4.48 -11.02 10.38
CA LEU A 5 3.51 -11.14 9.29
C LEU A 5 3.66 -10.01 8.28
N ILE A 6 3.87 -8.78 8.74
CA ILE A 6 4.16 -7.64 7.87
C ILE A 6 5.47 -7.88 7.11
N PHE A 7 6.51 -8.41 7.76
CA PHE A 7 7.77 -8.70 7.08
C PHE A 7 7.63 -9.81 6.01
N PHE A 8 6.82 -10.84 6.27
CA PHE A 8 6.55 -11.91 5.31
C PHE A 8 5.75 -11.41 4.10
N ILE A 9 4.69 -10.61 4.30
CA ILE A 9 3.94 -10.04 3.17
C ILE A 9 4.83 -9.13 2.31
N PHE A 10 5.71 -8.33 2.92
CA PHE A 10 6.64 -7.50 2.16
C PHE A 10 7.69 -8.34 1.40
N ALA A 11 8.13 -9.46 1.96
CA ALA A 11 9.06 -10.38 1.29
C ALA A 11 8.40 -11.12 0.10
N ASP A 12 7.15 -11.57 0.25
CA ASP A 12 6.42 -12.29 -0.80
C ASP A 12 6.03 -11.37 -1.97
N ILE A 13 5.75 -10.08 -1.69
CA ILE A 13 5.50 -9.07 -2.73
C ILE A 13 6.73 -8.87 -3.62
N ILE A 14 7.94 -8.86 -3.03
CA ILE A 14 9.20 -8.71 -3.77
C ILE A 14 9.50 -9.96 -4.62
N ALA A 15 9.13 -11.16 -4.15
CA ALA A 15 9.36 -12.40 -4.88
C ALA A 15 8.37 -12.66 -6.03
N SER A 16 7.14 -12.17 -5.92
CA SER A 16 6.06 -12.45 -6.89
C SER A 16 6.06 -11.50 -8.08
N ASN A 17 6.62 -10.31 -7.93
CA ASN A 17 6.72 -9.32 -9.00
C ASN A 17 8.18 -9.10 -9.37
N PRO A 18 8.74 -9.87 -10.32
CA PRO A 18 10.03 -9.52 -10.91
C PRO A 18 9.83 -8.21 -11.68
N PHE A 19 10.06 -7.10 -10.98
CA PHE A 19 9.97 -5.78 -11.58
C PHE A 19 10.94 -5.73 -12.76
N PRO A 20 10.50 -5.36 -13.97
CA PRO A 20 11.39 -5.19 -15.10
C PRO A 20 12.33 -4.02 -14.81
N LEU A 21 13.46 -4.32 -14.17
CA LEU A 21 14.57 -3.40 -13.95
C LEU A 21 15.13 -2.99 -15.32
N GLN A 22 14.64 -1.88 -15.87
CA GLN A 22 15.26 -1.25 -17.03
C GLN A 22 16.59 -0.63 -16.59
N SER A 23 17.69 -1.20 -17.06
CA SER A 23 19.07 -0.92 -16.64
C SER A 23 19.62 0.47 -16.99
N ASN A 24 18.83 1.33 -17.63
CA ASN A 24 19.17 2.73 -17.95
C ASN A 24 18.33 3.75 -17.18
N LEU A 25 17.51 3.29 -16.24
CA LEU A 25 16.64 4.14 -15.45
C LEU A 25 17.40 4.65 -14.21
N SER A 26 17.28 5.95 -13.90
CA SER A 26 17.90 6.47 -12.68
C SER A 26 17.30 5.75 -11.46
N ASN A 27 18.04 5.61 -10.36
CA ASN A 27 17.49 5.01 -9.14
C ASN A 27 16.18 5.70 -8.71
N CYS A 28 16.07 7.00 -8.97
CA CYS A 28 14.88 7.80 -8.71
C CYS A 28 13.69 7.34 -9.56
N ASP A 29 13.86 7.24 -10.87
CA ASP A 29 12.79 6.83 -11.78
C ASP A 29 12.35 5.38 -11.50
N PHE A 30 13.29 4.48 -11.19
CA PHE A 30 12.96 3.12 -10.75
C PHE A 30 12.10 3.12 -9.47
N CYS A 31 12.47 3.94 -8.49
CA CYS A 31 11.67 4.06 -7.28
C CYS A 31 10.27 4.62 -7.57
N LYS A 32 10.17 5.62 -8.44
CA LYS A 32 8.88 6.18 -8.82
C LYS A 32 7.99 5.16 -9.51
N ASP A 33 8.55 4.35 -10.40
CA ASP A 33 7.76 3.32 -11.08
C ASP A 33 7.29 2.23 -10.09
N VAL A 34 8.16 1.79 -9.17
CA VAL A 34 7.78 0.82 -8.13
C VAL A 34 6.68 1.36 -7.21
N VAL A 35 6.82 2.60 -6.75
CA VAL A 35 5.82 3.22 -5.88
C VAL A 35 4.53 3.53 -6.64
N GLY A 36 4.62 3.95 -7.91
CA GLY A 36 3.47 4.19 -8.77
C GLY A 36 2.68 2.90 -9.04
N GLU A 37 3.36 1.79 -9.29
CA GLU A 37 2.71 0.48 -9.44
C GLU A 37 2.06 0.02 -8.14
N LEU A 38 2.69 0.28 -6.99
CA LEU A 38 2.10 0.00 -5.69
C LEU A 38 0.85 0.86 -5.44
N GLU A 39 0.90 2.16 -5.76
CA GLU A 39 -0.25 3.07 -5.67
C GLU A 39 -1.39 2.62 -6.59
N PHE A 40 -1.07 2.24 -7.83
CA PHE A 40 -2.04 1.72 -8.80
C PHE A 40 -2.64 0.40 -8.32
N SER A 41 -1.83 -0.51 -7.80
CA SER A 41 -2.30 -1.79 -7.25
C SER A 41 -3.21 -1.56 -6.04
N LEU A 42 -2.83 -0.69 -5.10
CA LEU A 42 -3.66 -0.35 -3.94
C LEU A 42 -5.00 0.29 -4.33
N LYS A 43 -5.01 1.12 -5.39
CA LYS A 43 -6.25 1.73 -5.91
C LYS A 43 -7.16 0.71 -6.60
N ASN A 44 -6.60 -0.23 -7.36
CA ASN A 44 -7.38 -1.15 -8.18
C ASN A 44 -7.69 -2.48 -7.47
N ASP A 45 -6.96 -2.83 -6.42
CA ASP A 45 -7.17 -4.05 -5.65
C ASP A 45 -8.10 -3.82 -4.45
N MET A 46 -9.21 -3.11 -4.69
CA MET A 46 -10.28 -2.95 -3.71
C MET A 46 -10.78 -4.31 -3.21
N GLN A 47 -10.75 -5.35 -4.06
CA GLN A 47 -11.16 -6.71 -3.70
C GLN A 47 -10.27 -7.34 -2.63
N SER A 48 -8.94 -7.19 -2.71
CA SER A 48 -8.05 -7.69 -1.65
C SER A 48 -8.24 -6.93 -0.35
N ILE A 49 -8.52 -5.62 -0.42
CA ILE A 49 -8.73 -4.80 0.77
C ILE A 49 -10.04 -5.18 1.45
N GLU A 50 -11.15 -5.30 0.71
CA GLU A 50 -12.44 -5.79 1.22
C GLU A 50 -12.30 -7.17 1.87
N LYS A 51 -11.54 -8.07 1.25
CA LYS A 51 -11.28 -9.39 1.82
C LYS A 51 -10.49 -9.31 3.13
N LEU A 52 -9.43 -8.48 3.19
CA LEU A 52 -8.66 -8.27 4.41
C LEU A 52 -9.52 -7.69 5.54
N ILE A 53 -10.40 -6.74 5.21
CA ILE A 53 -11.39 -6.18 6.15
C ILE A 53 -12.30 -7.30 6.65
N SER A 54 -12.84 -8.12 5.74
CA SER A 54 -13.74 -9.21 6.10
C SER A 54 -13.06 -10.22 7.01
N ASP A 55 -11.87 -10.71 6.64
CA ASP A 55 -11.12 -11.70 7.41
C ASP A 55 -10.77 -11.18 8.82
N PHE A 56 -10.40 -9.89 8.92
CA PHE A 56 -10.12 -9.25 10.20
C PHE A 56 -11.37 -9.11 11.06
N CYS A 57 -12.50 -8.72 10.46
CA CYS A 57 -13.76 -8.60 11.18
C CYS A 57 -14.30 -9.95 11.63
N ASP A 58 -14.22 -10.98 10.79
CA ASP A 58 -14.62 -12.35 11.13
C ASP A 58 -13.75 -12.87 12.30
N LEU A 59 -12.44 -12.58 12.30
CA LEU A 59 -11.53 -12.96 13.39
C LEU A 59 -11.90 -12.31 14.73
N ILE A 60 -12.14 -11.00 14.75
CA ILE A 60 -12.43 -10.26 15.99
C ILE A 60 -13.84 -10.58 16.50
N THR A 61 -14.79 -10.77 15.58
CA THR A 61 -16.19 -11.00 15.92
C THR A 61 -16.55 -12.48 16.04
N ALA A 62 -15.57 -13.40 15.92
CA ALA A 62 -15.75 -14.83 16.14
C ALA A 62 -16.48 -15.16 17.46
N SER A 63 -16.21 -14.40 18.54
CA SER A 63 -16.88 -14.57 19.83
C SER A 63 -18.19 -13.78 19.98
N LYS A 64 -18.47 -12.84 19.08
CA LYS A 64 -19.65 -11.96 19.10
C LYS A 64 -20.11 -11.61 17.67
N PRO A 65 -20.69 -12.57 16.91
CA PRO A 65 -20.98 -12.40 15.48
C PRO A 65 -21.90 -11.23 15.14
N ARG A 66 -22.74 -10.81 16.10
CA ARG A 66 -23.62 -9.65 15.96
C ARG A 66 -22.89 -8.33 15.65
N PHE A 67 -21.58 -8.24 15.94
CA PHE A 67 -20.78 -7.04 15.68
C PHE A 67 -20.06 -7.09 14.33
N ASP A 68 -20.12 -8.20 13.59
CA ASP A 68 -19.44 -8.34 12.31
C ASP A 68 -19.84 -7.26 11.29
N PRO A 69 -21.14 -6.96 11.07
CA PRO A 69 -21.54 -5.90 10.14
C PRO A 69 -21.06 -4.51 10.58
N LEU A 70 -21.00 -4.27 11.89
CA LEU A 70 -20.49 -3.01 12.44
C LEU A 70 -18.99 -2.89 12.21
N CYS A 71 -18.23 -3.98 12.40
CA CYS A 71 -16.80 -4.00 12.13
C CYS A 71 -16.51 -3.69 10.65
N LYS A 72 -17.20 -4.38 9.73
CA LYS A 72 -17.03 -4.22 8.28
C LYS A 72 -17.34 -2.78 7.87
N SER A 73 -18.50 -2.26 8.26
CA SER A 73 -18.88 -0.87 7.98
C SER A 73 -17.91 0.18 8.56
N LEU A 74 -17.35 -0.06 9.74
CA LEU A 74 -16.35 0.85 10.33
C LEU A 74 -15.04 0.83 9.56
N LEU A 75 -14.55 -0.36 9.21
CA LEU A 75 -13.30 -0.52 8.48
C LEU A 75 -13.40 -0.09 7.03
N ASP A 76 -14.48 -0.40 6.32
CA ASP A 76 -14.69 0.04 4.93
C ASP A 76 -14.55 1.56 4.84
N LYS A 77 -15.30 2.30 5.67
CA LYS A 77 -15.23 3.76 5.71
C LYS A 77 -13.85 4.28 6.13
N THR A 78 -13.24 3.67 7.15
CA THR A 78 -11.94 4.11 7.66
C THR A 78 -10.84 3.89 6.62
N ILE A 79 -10.90 2.77 5.89
CA ILE A 79 -9.89 2.40 4.91
C ILE A 79 -10.06 3.21 3.63
N GLU A 80 -11.29 3.50 3.18
CA GLU A 80 -11.51 4.44 2.08
C GLU A 80 -10.91 5.82 2.39
N GLU A 81 -11.23 6.40 3.56
CA GLU A 81 -10.66 7.68 3.99
C GLU A 81 -9.14 7.61 4.13
N LEU A 82 -8.60 6.50 4.64
CA LEU A 82 -7.16 6.31 4.79
C LEU A 82 -6.47 6.16 3.43
N ILE A 83 -7.05 5.44 2.47
CA ILE A 83 -6.52 5.25 1.13
C ILE A 83 -6.48 6.59 0.42
N ASP A 84 -7.54 7.39 0.46
CA ASP A 84 -7.59 8.71 -0.16
C ASP A 84 -6.52 9.64 0.43
N VAL A 85 -6.41 9.68 1.76
CA VAL A 85 -5.37 10.47 2.44
C VAL A 85 -3.98 9.93 2.10
N LEU A 86 -3.78 8.62 2.06
CA LEU A 86 -2.49 8.04 1.67
C LEU A 86 -2.15 8.43 0.23
N ILE A 87 -3.05 8.25 -0.74
CA ILE A 87 -2.82 8.61 -2.14
C ILE A 87 -2.39 10.08 -2.28
N ASP A 88 -3.05 10.99 -1.57
CA ASP A 88 -2.72 12.42 -1.65
C ASP A 88 -1.35 12.76 -1.04
N TYR A 89 -0.96 12.08 0.03
CA TYR A 89 0.32 12.31 0.71
C TYR A 89 1.49 11.49 0.13
N VAL A 90 1.20 10.37 -0.53
CA VAL A 90 2.14 9.28 -0.84
C VAL A 90 2.45 9.26 -2.34
N LYS A 91 2.55 10.44 -2.96
CA LYS A 91 3.04 10.55 -4.35
C LYS A 91 4.38 9.80 -4.48
N PRO A 92 4.61 9.05 -5.57
CA PRO A 92 5.83 8.30 -5.80
C PRO A 92 7.10 9.13 -5.55
N GLU A 93 7.10 10.38 -5.99
CA GLU A 93 8.17 11.34 -5.78
C GLU A 93 8.46 11.59 -4.30
N THR A 94 7.43 11.71 -3.46
CA THR A 94 7.53 12.03 -2.03
C THR A 94 8.17 10.87 -1.28
N ILE A 95 7.74 9.63 -1.54
CA ILE A 95 8.37 8.45 -0.95
C ILE A 95 9.82 8.39 -1.39
N CYS A 96 10.08 8.51 -2.69
CA CYS A 96 11.40 8.31 -3.25
C CYS A 96 12.43 9.35 -2.78
N VAL A 97 11.99 10.60 -2.52
CA VAL A 97 12.84 11.59 -1.82
C VAL A 97 12.95 11.30 -0.33
N GLY A 98 11.89 10.83 0.32
CA GLY A 98 11.89 10.43 1.73
C GLY A 98 12.91 9.35 2.05
N ILE A 99 13.03 8.33 1.19
CA ILE A 99 14.02 7.25 1.29
C ILE A 99 15.39 7.61 0.67
N LYS A 100 15.57 8.87 0.24
CA LYS A 100 16.80 9.43 -0.33
C LYS A 100 17.29 8.77 -1.63
N VAL A 101 16.37 8.16 -2.37
CA VAL A 101 16.66 7.58 -3.69
C VAL A 101 16.56 8.65 -4.77
N CYS A 102 15.52 9.47 -4.72
CA CYS A 102 15.44 10.73 -5.49
C CYS A 102 16.10 11.87 -4.71
N LYS A 103 16.69 12.83 -5.43
CA LYS A 103 17.17 14.05 -4.80
C LYS A 103 16.03 15.08 -4.78
N ARG A 104 15.93 15.86 -3.69
CA ARG A 104 14.89 16.90 -3.52
C ARG A 104 14.86 17.92 -4.67
N ASN A 105 15.97 18.15 -5.37
CA ASN A 105 16.07 19.11 -6.47
C ASN A 105 15.41 18.64 -7.78
N GLU A 106 14.91 17.41 -7.86
CA GLU A 106 14.07 16.96 -8.99
C GLU A 106 12.59 17.41 -8.84
N PHE A 107 12.19 17.94 -7.67
CA PHE A 107 10.83 18.46 -7.42
C PHE A 107 10.52 19.82 -8.06
N PHE A 108 11.52 20.53 -8.58
CA PHE A 108 11.37 21.88 -9.14
C PHE A 108 11.85 21.96 -10.60
N LYS A 109 11.59 20.92 -11.39
CA LYS A 109 11.66 21.09 -12.85
C LYS A 109 10.34 21.72 -13.29
N ASN A 110 10.41 23.05 -13.49
CA ASN A 110 9.43 23.88 -14.19
C ASN A 110 8.77 23.15 -15.37
#